data_AF-A0A7C3C4Z2-F1
#
_entry.id   AF-A0A7C3C4Z2-F1
#
_cell.length_a   1.000
_cell.length_b   1.000
_cell.length_c   1.000
_cell.angle_alpha   90.00
_cell.angle_beta   90.00
_cell.angle_gamma   90.00
#
_symmetry.space_group_name_H-M   'P 1'
#
loop_
_entity.id
_entity.type
_entity.pdbx_description
1 polymer ?
#
loop_
_entity_poly.entity_id
_entity_poly.type
_entity_poly.pdbx_seq_one_letter_code
_entity_poly.pdbx_strand_id
1 'polypeptide(L)'
;MTVFWNGISFLWALGVVAVLAIVLGVRAFVEYKKLPAEAAQEYDYRVAENLHDNKTDKEQYVRAYRRAHAPRATAYLAATLAAISLLTFPVFSMINLALYGLWKASDESRVFEPGYLVWEFSIFFLLILMWALIGAAGARRYHKNAPGLMRDELIKERMAADE
;
A
#
# COMPACT_ATOMS: atom_id res chain seq x y z
N MET A 1 -31.67 -3.01 -5.77
CA MET A 1 -30.23 -2.71 -5.52
C MET A 1 -29.86 -1.24 -5.68
N THR A 2 -30.70 -0.38 -6.25
CA THR A 2 -30.41 1.05 -6.47
C THR A 2 -30.56 1.93 -5.23
N VAL A 3 -31.33 1.49 -4.23
CA VAL A 3 -31.60 2.27 -3.00
C VAL A 3 -30.34 2.44 -2.14
N PHE A 4 -29.43 1.46 -2.11
CA PHE A 4 -28.20 1.51 -1.30
C PHE A 4 -27.18 2.57 -1.74
N TRP A 5 -27.31 3.08 -2.96
CA TRP A 5 -26.34 3.99 -3.58
C TRP A 5 -26.87 5.43 -3.69
N ASN A 6 -28.13 5.68 -3.30
CA ASN A 6 -28.68 7.02 -3.22
C ASN A 6 -28.18 7.68 -1.93
N GLY A 7 -27.26 8.63 -2.02
CA GLY A 7 -26.72 9.37 -0.86
C GLY A 7 -25.24 9.13 -0.54
N ILE A 8 -24.46 8.49 -1.42
CA ILE A 8 -23.02 8.27 -1.20
C ILE A 8 -22.25 9.60 -1.27
N SER A 9 -22.22 10.31 -0.16
CA SER A 9 -21.48 11.57 -0.03
C SER A 9 -19.96 11.38 -0.06
N PHE A 10 -19.45 10.15 -0.04
CA PHE A 10 -18.01 9.84 0.04
C PHE A 10 -17.37 9.38 -1.28
N LEU A 11 -18.10 9.35 -2.40
CA LEU A 11 -17.52 8.99 -3.70
C LEU A 11 -16.39 9.95 -4.12
N TRP A 12 -16.55 11.24 -3.83
CA TRP A 12 -15.49 12.22 -4.10
C TRP A 12 -14.24 11.94 -3.25
N ALA A 13 -14.42 11.52 -1.99
CA ALA A 13 -13.32 11.19 -1.11
C ALA A 13 -12.57 9.95 -1.63
N LEU A 14 -13.29 8.93 -2.10
CA LEU A 14 -12.68 7.78 -2.79
C LEU A 14 -11.94 8.21 -4.07
N GLY A 15 -12.50 9.14 -4.83
CA GLY A 15 -11.82 9.73 -6.00
C GLY A 15 -10.49 10.37 -5.62
N VAL A 16 -10.46 11.19 -4.56
CA VAL A 16 -9.23 11.82 -4.05
C VAL A 16 -8.22 10.75 -3.59
N VAL A 17 -8.65 9.76 -2.83
CA VAL A 17 -7.79 8.66 -2.36
C VAL A 17 -7.21 7.87 -3.54
N ALA A 18 -8.02 7.59 -4.56
CA ALA A 18 -7.58 6.89 -5.77
C ALA A 18 -6.55 7.71 -6.56
N VAL A 19 -6.77 9.01 -6.72
CA VAL A 19 -5.79 9.91 -7.36
C VAL A 19 -4.48 9.93 -6.57
N LEU A 20 -4.53 10.05 -5.24
CA LEU A 20 -3.33 10.00 -4.41
C LEU A 20 -2.58 8.67 -4.55
N ALA A 21 -3.30 7.55 -4.59
CA ALA A 21 -2.72 6.24 -4.82
C ALA A 21 -1.97 6.17 -6.17
N ILE A 22 -2.55 6.73 -7.23
CA ILE A 22 -1.94 6.80 -8.56
C ILE A 22 -0.69 7.69 -8.55
N VAL A 23 -0.79 8.91 -8.00
CA VAL A 23 0.34 9.86 -7.94
C VAL A 23 1.53 9.25 -7.19
N LEU A 24 1.28 8.66 -6.02
CA LEU A 24 2.34 8.02 -5.22
C LEU A 24 2.88 6.76 -5.91
N GLY A 25 2.03 5.98 -6.56
CA GLY A 25 2.43 4.80 -7.33
C GLY A 25 3.32 5.15 -8.52
N VAL A 26 2.93 6.17 -9.29
CA VAL A 26 3.73 6.69 -10.42
C VAL A 26 5.06 7.23 -9.92
N ARG A 27 5.06 8.02 -8.84
CA ARG A 27 6.30 8.52 -8.24
C ARG A 27 7.24 7.39 -7.82
N ALA A 28 6.74 6.40 -7.08
CA ALA A 28 7.53 5.24 -6.66
C ALA A 28 8.07 4.44 -7.86
N PHE A 29 7.29 4.33 -8.94
CA PHE A 29 7.71 3.66 -10.16
C PHE A 29 8.83 4.42 -10.89
N VAL A 30 8.71 5.74 -11.01
CA VAL A 30 9.74 6.60 -11.63
C VAL A 30 11.04 6.55 -10.82
N GLU A 31 10.97 6.70 -9.50
CA GLU A 31 12.14 6.58 -8.61
C GLU A 31 12.78 5.19 -8.77
N TYR A 32 11.99 4.12 -8.78
CA TYR A 32 12.49 2.76 -8.96
C TYR A 32 13.16 2.50 -10.33
N LYS A 33 12.73 3.20 -11.38
CA LYS A 33 13.32 3.14 -12.72
C LYS A 33 14.66 3.88 -12.83
N LYS A 34 14.91 4.89 -11.99
CA LYS A 34 16.16 5.68 -11.99
C LYS A 34 17.29 4.99 -11.23
N LEU A 35 16.96 4.20 -10.21
CA LEU A 35 17.94 3.50 -9.35
C LEU A 35 19.06 2.75 -10.07
N PRO A 36 18.83 2.02 -11.19
CA PRO A 36 19.92 1.33 -11.87
C PRO A 36 20.97 2.27 -12.48
N ALA A 37 20.52 3.42 -13.00
CA ALA A 37 21.42 4.42 -13.56
C ALA A 37 22.24 5.12 -12.46
N GLU A 38 21.58 5.48 -11.35
CA GLU A 38 22.24 6.05 -10.17
C GLU A 38 23.27 5.08 -9.58
N ALA A 39 22.91 3.80 -9.43
CA ALA A 39 23.80 2.77 -8.92
C ALA A 39 25.01 2.53 -9.83
N ALA A 40 24.82 2.55 -11.15
CA ALA A 40 25.91 2.41 -12.10
C ALA A 40 26.91 3.58 -12.02
N GLN A 41 26.40 4.81 -11.90
CA GLN A 41 27.23 6.01 -11.72
C GLN A 41 28.00 5.98 -10.40
N GLU A 42 27.36 5.55 -9.31
CA GLU A 42 28.02 5.43 -8.01
C GLU A 42 29.10 4.34 -8.02
N TYR A 43 28.88 3.23 -8.71
CA TYR A 43 29.89 2.18 -8.89
C TYR A 43 31.09 2.71 -9.69
N ASP A 44 30.86 3.36 -10.83
CA ASP A 44 31.93 3.90 -11.67
C ASP A 44 32.78 4.94 -10.92
N TYR A 45 32.14 5.78 -10.10
CA TYR A 45 32.83 6.70 -9.19
C TYR A 45 33.69 5.97 -8.16
N ARG A 46 33.16 4.92 -7.50
CA ARG A 46 33.92 4.12 -6.53
C ARG A 46 35.11 3.40 -7.16
N VAL A 47 34.98 2.96 -8.42
CA VAL A 47 36.09 2.36 -9.16
C VAL A 47 37.18 3.40 -9.43
N ALA A 48 36.79 4.59 -9.93
CA ALA A 48 37.72 5.67 -10.22
C ALA A 48 38.52 6.14 -8.98
N GLU A 49 37.87 6.18 -7.83
CA GLU A 49 38.48 6.62 -6.56
C GLU A 49 39.16 5.48 -5.76
N ASN A 50 39.24 4.27 -6.31
CA ASN A 50 39.75 3.07 -5.60
C ASN A 50 39.03 2.77 -4.26
N LEU A 51 37.74 3.11 -4.17
CA LEU A 51 36.85 2.88 -3.02
C LEU A 51 35.95 1.64 -3.19
N HIS A 52 36.11 0.91 -4.29
CA HIS A 52 35.33 -0.28 -4.60
C HIS A 52 35.93 -1.53 -3.95
N ASP A 53 35.07 -2.48 -3.58
CA ASP A 53 35.50 -3.82 -3.18
C ASP A 53 35.71 -4.65 -4.46
N ASN A 54 36.92 -5.17 -4.68
CA ASN A 54 37.27 -5.98 -5.85
C ASN A 54 36.45 -7.29 -5.95
N LYS A 55 35.70 -7.63 -4.90
CA LYS A 55 34.88 -8.85 -4.83
C LYS A 55 33.45 -8.68 -5.31
N THR A 56 33.07 -7.50 -5.82
CA THR A 56 31.70 -7.24 -6.27
C THR A 56 31.68 -6.70 -7.68
N ASP A 57 31.02 -7.43 -8.57
CA ASP A 57 30.80 -7.00 -9.94
C ASP A 57 29.77 -5.86 -10.01
N LYS A 58 29.84 -5.03 -11.07
CA LYS A 58 28.95 -3.88 -11.27
C LYS A 58 27.48 -4.32 -11.23
N GLU A 59 27.14 -5.44 -11.84
CA GLU A 59 25.75 -5.93 -11.85
C GLU A 59 25.26 -6.35 -10.45
N GLN A 60 26.12 -7.00 -9.67
CA GLN A 60 25.82 -7.38 -8.28
C GLN A 60 25.60 -6.14 -7.41
N TYR A 61 26.45 -5.12 -7.59
CA TYR A 61 26.30 -3.84 -6.89
C TYR A 61 24.98 -3.15 -7.23
N VAL A 62 24.62 -3.06 -8.52
CA VAL A 62 23.35 -2.46 -8.97
C VAL A 62 22.14 -3.19 -8.40
N ARG A 63 22.18 -4.54 -8.33
CA ARG A 63 21.09 -5.33 -7.72
C ARG A 63 20.95 -5.08 -6.23
N ALA A 64 22.06 -5.10 -5.48
CA ALA A 64 22.08 -4.81 -4.05
C ALA A 64 21.58 -3.39 -3.77
N TYR A 65 22.06 -2.41 -4.56
CA TYR A 65 21.67 -1.01 -4.44
C TYR A 65 20.17 -0.82 -4.65
N ARG A 66 19.62 -1.44 -5.68
CA ARG A 66 18.18 -1.37 -5.97
C ARG A 66 17.34 -1.98 -4.86
N ARG A 67 17.81 -3.04 -4.19
CA ARG A 67 17.10 -3.62 -3.04
C ARG A 67 17.16 -2.70 -1.83
N ALA A 68 18.31 -2.13 -1.53
CA ALA A 68 18.50 -1.25 -0.38
C ALA A 68 17.76 0.09 -0.53
N HIS A 69 17.80 0.70 -1.73
CA HIS A 69 17.30 2.05 -2.00
C HIS A 69 15.96 2.11 -2.73
N ALA A 70 15.28 0.97 -2.94
CA ALA A 70 13.92 0.98 -3.50
C ALA A 70 12.98 1.88 -2.68
N PRO A 71 12.10 2.69 -3.31
CA PRO A 71 11.14 3.57 -2.63
C PRO A 71 9.96 2.77 -2.05
N ARG A 72 10.27 1.79 -1.20
CA ARG A 72 9.31 0.83 -0.64
C ARG A 72 8.22 1.54 0.15
N ALA A 73 8.56 2.53 0.97
CA ALA A 73 7.59 3.27 1.77
C ALA A 73 6.49 3.90 0.90
N THR A 74 6.88 4.65 -0.13
CA THR A 74 5.96 5.27 -1.09
C THR A 74 5.13 4.22 -1.83
N ALA A 75 5.74 3.10 -2.23
CA ALA A 75 5.04 2.00 -2.89
C ALA A 75 4.01 1.31 -1.97
N TYR A 76 4.34 1.05 -0.70
CA TYR A 76 3.42 0.46 0.27
C TYR A 76 2.27 1.41 0.62
N LEU A 77 2.52 2.72 0.72
CA LEU A 77 1.48 3.73 0.88
C LEU A 77 0.53 3.75 -0.32
N ALA A 78 1.08 3.81 -1.54
CA ALA A 78 0.29 3.75 -2.76
C ALA A 78 -0.58 2.48 -2.83
N ALA A 79 0.00 1.32 -2.54
CA ALA A 79 -0.71 0.04 -2.52
C ALA A 79 -1.82 0.01 -1.47
N THR A 80 -1.59 0.59 -0.29
CA THR A 80 -2.59 0.66 0.79
C THR A 80 -3.76 1.55 0.39
N LEU A 81 -3.50 2.73 -0.19
CA LEU A 81 -4.55 3.64 -0.66
C LEU A 81 -5.33 3.03 -1.84
N ALA A 82 -4.65 2.32 -2.74
CA ALA A 82 -5.30 1.57 -3.81
C ALA A 82 -6.22 0.47 -3.24
N ALA A 83 -5.76 -0.27 -2.23
CA ALA A 83 -6.57 -1.28 -1.55
C ALA A 83 -7.81 -0.67 -0.88
N ILE A 84 -7.67 0.46 -0.17
CA ILE A 84 -8.81 1.20 0.40
C ILE A 84 -9.82 1.57 -0.69
N SER A 85 -9.34 2.13 -1.80
CA SER A 85 -10.21 2.58 -2.90
C SER A 85 -10.99 1.43 -3.53
N LEU A 86 -10.32 0.30 -3.80
CA LEU A 86 -10.92 -0.86 -4.45
C LEU A 86 -11.83 -1.66 -3.51
N LEU A 87 -11.40 -1.87 -2.27
CA LEU A 87 -12.14 -2.69 -1.30
C LEU A 87 -13.32 -1.97 -0.67
N THR A 88 -13.41 -0.65 -0.79
CA THR A 88 -14.55 0.09 -0.22
C THR A 88 -15.89 -0.37 -0.80
N PHE A 89 -15.98 -0.66 -2.10
CA PHE A 89 -17.24 -1.13 -2.72
C PHE A 89 -17.74 -2.47 -2.17
N PRO A 90 -16.95 -3.56 -2.14
CA PRO A 90 -17.38 -4.82 -1.56
C PRO A 90 -17.58 -4.71 -0.04
N VAL A 91 -16.75 -3.95 0.67
CA VAL A 91 -16.91 -3.73 2.12
C VAL A 91 -18.21 -3.01 2.44
N PHE A 92 -18.53 -1.94 1.72
CA PHE A 92 -19.78 -1.20 1.89
C PHE A 92 -21.00 -2.09 1.63
N SER A 93 -20.93 -2.92 0.58
CA SER A 93 -21.98 -3.90 0.26
C SER A 93 -22.15 -4.92 1.38
N MET A 94 -21.05 -5.46 1.90
CA MET A 94 -21.04 -6.42 3.01
C MET A 94 -21.61 -5.81 4.30
N ILE A 95 -21.26 -4.56 4.62
CA ILE A 95 -21.80 -3.83 5.78
C ILE A 95 -23.32 -3.67 5.64
N ASN A 96 -23.81 -3.22 4.47
CA ASN A 96 -25.25 -3.07 4.24
C ASN A 96 -25.99 -4.40 4.39
N LEU A 97 -25.44 -5.50 3.86
CA LEU A 97 -26.01 -6.83 4.02
C LEU A 97 -26.05 -7.26 5.50
N ALA A 98 -24.98 -7.01 6.25
CA ALA A 98 -24.92 -7.35 7.67
C ALA A 98 -25.95 -6.56 8.49
N LEU A 99 -26.06 -5.25 8.26
CA LEU A 99 -27.05 -4.40 8.92
C LEU A 99 -28.48 -4.77 8.51
N TYR A 100 -28.70 -5.15 7.26
CA TYR A 100 -30.01 -5.61 6.79
C TYR A 100 -30.41 -6.92 7.50
N GLY A 101 -29.47 -7.84 7.65
CA GLY A 101 -29.67 -9.06 8.44
C GLY A 101 -30.01 -8.76 9.89
N LEU A 102 -29.32 -7.79 10.50
CA LEU A 102 -29.59 -7.34 11.88
C LEU A 102 -31.00 -6.73 12.00
N TRP A 103 -31.41 -5.89 11.03
CA TRP A 103 -32.74 -5.30 11.00
C TRP A 103 -33.84 -6.37 10.94
N LYS A 104 -33.69 -7.36 10.06
CA LYS A 104 -34.62 -8.50 9.98
C LYS A 104 -34.64 -9.34 11.26
N ALA A 105 -33.50 -9.54 11.91
CA ALA A 105 -33.42 -10.25 13.19
C ALA A 105 -34.04 -9.46 14.35
N SER A 106 -34.13 -8.12 14.24
CA SER A 106 -34.72 -7.23 15.24
C SER A 106 -36.23 -7.04 15.11
N ASP A 107 -36.92 -7.97 14.43
CA ASP A 107 -38.35 -7.87 14.10
C ASP A 107 -38.69 -6.56 13.38
N GLU A 108 -37.81 -6.16 12.46
CA GLU A 108 -37.96 -4.94 11.64
C GLU A 108 -38.07 -3.64 12.45
N SER A 109 -37.45 -3.59 13.63
CA SER A 109 -37.42 -2.41 14.48
C SER A 109 -37.07 -1.14 13.70
N ARG A 110 -37.91 -0.11 13.86
CA ARG A 110 -37.78 1.19 13.21
C ARG A 110 -36.46 1.90 13.51
N VAL A 111 -35.83 1.58 14.64
CA VAL A 111 -34.52 2.15 15.03
C VAL A 111 -33.42 1.73 14.05
N PHE A 112 -33.51 0.52 13.51
CA PHE A 112 -32.53 -0.06 12.57
C PHE A 112 -33.03 -0.03 11.12
N GLU A 113 -34.10 0.72 10.84
CA GLU A 113 -34.66 0.81 9.50
C GLU A 113 -33.63 1.45 8.53
N PRO A 114 -33.45 0.89 7.31
CA PRO A 114 -32.56 1.47 6.32
C PRO A 114 -32.88 2.95 6.05
N GLY A 115 -31.86 3.80 6.11
CA GLY A 115 -32.00 5.25 5.92
C GLY A 115 -32.30 6.04 7.20
N TYR A 116 -32.45 5.39 8.35
CA TYR A 116 -32.45 6.09 9.65
C TYR A 116 -31.03 6.37 10.14
N LEU A 117 -30.94 7.31 11.07
CA LEU A 117 -29.69 7.82 11.62
C LEU A 117 -28.77 6.72 12.17
N VAL A 118 -29.30 5.74 12.90
CA VAL A 118 -28.50 4.64 13.46
C VAL A 118 -27.89 3.77 12.37
N TRP A 119 -28.61 3.54 11.27
CA TRP A 119 -28.11 2.80 10.12
C TRP A 119 -26.91 3.51 9.48
N GLU A 120 -27.05 4.81 9.20
CA GLU A 120 -26.01 5.63 8.60
C GLU A 120 -24.76 5.75 9.50
N PHE A 121 -24.94 5.99 10.80
CA PHE A 121 -23.83 6.03 11.75
C PHE A 121 -23.09 4.69 11.83
N SER A 122 -23.84 3.58 11.82
CA SER A 122 -23.26 2.24 11.84
C SER A 122 -22.39 2.00 10.60
N ILE A 123 -22.90 2.35 9.42
CA ILE A 123 -22.12 2.30 8.16
C ILE A 123 -20.85 3.13 8.27
N PHE A 124 -20.96 4.38 8.73
CA PHE A 124 -19.82 5.29 8.85
C PHE A 124 -18.70 4.73 9.74
N PHE A 125 -19.04 4.30 10.96
CA PHE A 125 -18.05 3.76 11.90
C PHE A 125 -17.44 2.44 11.42
N LEU A 126 -18.27 1.54 10.86
CA LEU A 126 -17.77 0.28 10.31
C LEU A 126 -16.85 0.52 9.10
N LEU A 127 -17.15 1.50 8.26
CA LEU A 127 -16.29 1.84 7.13
C LEU A 127 -14.94 2.42 7.58
N ILE A 128 -14.95 3.34 8.56
CA ILE A 128 -13.70 3.87 9.15
C ILE A 128 -12.88 2.76 9.78
N LEU A 129 -13.52 1.86 10.54
CA LEU A 129 -12.85 0.72 11.15
C LEU A 129 -12.18 -0.15 10.07
N MET A 130 -12.87 -0.42 8.97
CA MET A 130 -12.32 -1.20 7.86
C MET A 130 -11.13 -0.50 7.18
N TRP A 131 -11.18 0.81 6.99
CA TRP A 131 -10.04 1.57 6.47
C TRP A 131 -8.84 1.53 7.42
N ALA A 132 -9.09 1.66 8.73
CA ALA A 132 -8.05 1.55 9.74
C ALA A 132 -7.41 0.16 9.76
N LEU A 133 -8.19 -0.91 9.59
CA LEU A 133 -7.68 -2.28 9.49
C LEU A 133 -6.81 -2.50 8.24
N ILE A 134 -7.24 -1.97 7.08
CA ILE A 134 -6.44 -2.02 5.85
C ILE A 134 -5.13 -1.24 6.03
N GLY A 135 -5.21 -0.04 6.62
CA GLY A 135 -4.03 0.78 6.95
C GLY A 135 -3.06 0.06 7.88
N ALA A 136 -3.57 -0.55 8.96
CA ALA A 136 -2.77 -1.32 9.91
C ALA A 136 -2.12 -2.54 9.24
N ALA A 137 -2.84 -3.25 8.37
CA ALA A 137 -2.28 -4.36 7.60
C ALA A 137 -1.17 -3.90 6.65
N GLY A 138 -1.38 -2.78 5.94
CA GLY A 138 -0.37 -2.15 5.08
C GLY A 138 0.89 -1.74 5.85
N ALA A 139 0.73 -1.08 7.00
CA ALA A 139 1.84 -0.67 7.87
C ALA A 139 2.61 -1.87 8.43
N ARG A 140 1.91 -2.92 8.89
CA ARG A 140 2.56 -4.17 9.35
C ARG A 140 3.36 -4.82 8.23
N ARG A 141 2.81 -4.86 7.01
CA ARG A 141 3.49 -5.44 5.84
C ARG A 141 4.74 -4.63 5.47
N TYR A 142 4.67 -3.30 5.56
CA TYR A 142 5.82 -2.41 5.36
C TYR A 142 6.93 -2.68 6.37
N HIS A 143 6.62 -2.67 7.68
CA HIS A 143 7.62 -2.87 8.72
C HIS A 143 8.24 -4.28 8.69
N LYS A 144 7.47 -5.31 8.31
CA LYS A 144 8.01 -6.67 8.15
C LYS A 144 9.01 -6.77 6.99
N ASN A 145 8.86 -5.94 5.96
CA ASN A 145 9.66 -5.96 4.73
C ASN A 145 10.59 -4.73 4.61
N ALA A 146 10.90 -4.07 5.73
CA ALA A 146 11.80 -2.93 5.77
C ALA A 146 13.18 -3.31 5.20
N PRO A 147 13.85 -2.42 4.46
CA PRO A 147 15.15 -2.72 3.87
C PRO A 147 16.20 -2.98 4.95
N GLY A 148 17.08 -3.97 4.69
CA GLY A 148 18.31 -4.14 5.44
C GLY A 148 19.35 -3.09 5.06
N LEU A 149 20.50 -3.09 5.76
CA LEU A 149 21.61 -2.20 5.41
C LEU A 149 22.21 -2.63 4.07
N MET A 150 22.73 -1.67 3.28
CA MET A 150 23.41 -1.95 2.00
C MET A 150 24.53 -2.99 2.15
N ARG A 151 25.25 -2.97 3.28
CA ARG A 151 26.29 -3.95 3.61
C ARG A 151 25.73 -5.38 3.69
N ASP A 152 24.54 -5.56 4.26
CA ASP A 152 23.93 -6.88 4.44
C ASP A 152 23.46 -7.45 3.09
N GLU A 153 22.95 -6.59 2.20
CA GLU A 153 22.54 -6.97 0.84
C GLU A 153 23.76 -7.32 -0.04
N LEU A 154 24.88 -6.62 0.11
CA LEU A 154 26.14 -6.93 -0.58
C LEU A 154 26.74 -8.27 -0.12
N ILE A 155 26.72 -8.55 1.20
CA ILE A 155 27.16 -9.86 1.73
C ILE A 155 26.30 -10.99 1.16
N LYS A 156 24.98 -10.77 1.04
CA LYS A 156 24.05 -11.76 0.49
C LYS A 156 24.30 -12.05 -1.00
N GLU A 157 24.51 -11.03 -1.83
CA GLU A 157 24.83 -11.24 -3.25
C GLU A 157 26.20 -11.92 -3.43
N ARG A 158 27.16 -11.67 -2.53
CA ARG A 158 28.46 -12.37 -2.54
C ARG A 158 28.32 -13.86 -2.23
N MET A 159 27.59 -14.21 -1.16
CA MET A 159 27.37 -15.63 -0.82
C MET A 159 26.62 -16.37 -1.92
N ALA A 160 25.71 -15.70 -2.62
CA ALA A 160 24.99 -16.28 -3.77
C ALA A 160 25.85 -16.42 -5.04
N ALA A 161 27.03 -15.80 -5.10
CA ALA A 161 27.97 -15.91 -6.21
C ALA A 161 29.06 -16.97 -5.97
N ASP A 162 29.22 -17.42 -4.72
CA ASP A 162 30.17 -18.46 -4.30
C ASP A 162 29.53 -19.89 -4.32
N GLU A 163 28.20 -20.00 -4.53
CA GLU A 163 27.44 -21.25 -4.75
C GLU A 163 27.30 -21.60 -6.24
#